data_AF-G5K0J9-F1
#
_entry.id   AF-G5K0J9-F1
#
_cell.length_a   1.000
_cell.length_b   1.000
_cell.length_c   1.000
_cell.angle_alpha   90.00
_cell.angle_beta   90.00
_cell.angle_gamma   90.00
#
_symmetry.space_group_name_H-M   'P 1'
#
loop_
_entity.id
_entity.type
_entity.pdbx_description
1 polymer ?
#
loop_
_entity_poly.entity_id
_entity_poly.type
_entity_poly.pdbx_seq_one_letter_code
_entity_poly.pdbx_strand_id
1 'polypeptide(L)'
;MKKSSVVQLNNHYINEENLKKRFEEEEIQKRNRFMGWILVSMMFLFILPTYNLVKSYVGFEKQNEQVVKLQKEYDSLNKSTKAEKELAKRLKNEEFVKKYARAKYYLSREGEVIYPVPGLLPK
;
A
#
# COMPACT_ATOMS: atom_id res chain seq x y z
N MET A 1 54.38 15.73 37.15
CA MET A 1 53.86 16.56 36.05
C MET A 1 54.49 17.95 36.14
N LYS A 2 55.21 18.38 35.09
CA LYS A 2 56.00 19.62 35.10
C LYS A 2 55.05 20.83 34.97
N LYS A 3 54.92 21.64 36.02
CA LYS A 3 54.09 22.85 36.04
C LYS A 3 54.79 23.92 35.21
N SER A 4 54.23 24.29 34.07
CA SER A 4 54.75 25.40 33.26
C SER A 4 54.61 26.69 34.06
N SER A 5 55.74 27.34 34.38
CA SER A 5 55.77 28.66 35.02
C SER A 5 55.46 29.72 33.97
N VAL A 6 54.22 29.74 33.47
CA VAL A 6 53.73 30.83 32.64
C VAL A 6 52.97 31.75 33.57
N VAL A 7 53.59 32.87 33.93
CA VAL A 7 52.94 33.93 34.70
C VAL A 7 52.00 34.66 33.74
N GLN A 8 50.69 34.53 33.96
CA GLN A 8 49.71 35.32 33.21
C GLN A 8 49.88 36.79 33.59
N LEU A 9 50.07 37.64 32.59
CA LEU A 9 50.08 39.10 32.78
C LEU A 9 48.70 39.53 33.27
N ASN A 10 48.57 39.81 34.56
CA ASN A 10 47.35 40.31 35.17
C ASN A 10 47.29 41.83 35.01
N ASN A 11 46.94 42.27 33.81
CA ASN A 11 46.72 43.68 33.51
C ASN A 11 45.26 43.93 33.10
N HIS A 12 44.86 45.19 33.15
CA HIS A 12 43.49 45.60 32.89
C HIS A 12 43.00 45.17 31.50
N TYR A 13 43.83 45.34 30.47
CA TYR A 13 43.54 44.97 29.09
C TYR A 13 43.25 43.47 28.91
N ILE A 14 44.10 42.60 29.48
CA ILE A 14 43.94 41.14 29.43
C ILE A 14 42.65 40.70 30.12
N ASN A 15 42.29 41.34 31.24
CA ASN A 15 41.07 41.04 31.96
C ASN A 15 39.81 41.45 31.16
N GLU A 16 39.83 42.63 30.54
CA GLU A 16 38.74 43.09 29.67
C GLU A 16 38.54 42.20 28.44
N GLU A 17 39.63 41.79 27.79
CA GLU A 17 39.55 40.95 26.59
C GLU A 17 39.09 39.52 26.92
N ASN A 18 39.50 38.97 28.07
CA ASN A 18 39.00 37.69 28.56
C ASN A 18 37.51 37.75 28.92
N LEU A 19 37.03 38.86 29.52
CA LEU A 19 35.61 39.07 29.77
C LEU A 19 34.83 39.12 28.45
N LYS A 20 35.32 39.88 27.47
CA LYS A 20 34.69 39.98 26.14
C LYS A 20 34.59 38.61 25.46
N LYS A 21 35.67 37.82 25.47
CA LYS A 21 35.67 36.45 24.92
C LYS A 21 34.68 35.54 25.64
N ARG A 22 34.58 35.62 26.97
CA ARG A 22 33.59 34.85 27.74
C ARG A 22 32.16 35.23 27.36
N PHE A 23 31.87 36.52 27.19
CA PHE A 23 30.56 36.95 26.73
C PHE A 23 30.23 36.43 25.33
N GLU A 24 31.16 36.52 24.38
CA GLU A 24 31.00 35.99 23.02
C GLU A 24 30.79 34.45 23.03
N GLU A 25 31.56 33.72 23.83
CA GLU A 25 31.41 32.27 23.99
C GLU A 25 30.07 31.88 24.62
N GLU A 26 29.60 32.65 25.61
CA GLU A 26 28.30 32.44 26.24
C GLU A 26 27.15 32.71 25.26
N GLU A 27 27.24 33.73 24.42
CA GLU A 27 26.27 33.99 23.35
C GLU A 27 26.24 32.86 22.32
N ILE A 28 27.40 32.39 21.89
CA ILE A 28 27.51 31.25 20.96
C ILE A 28 26.93 29.98 21.60
N GLN A 29 27.23 29.71 22.87
CA GLN A 29 26.65 28.56 23.58
C GLN A 29 25.13 28.65 23.69
N LYS A 30 24.58 29.82 24.03
CA LYS A 30 23.12 30.04 24.06
C LYS A 30 22.49 29.79 22.69
N ARG A 31 23.11 30.31 21.62
CA ARG A 31 22.63 30.13 20.25
C ARG A 31 22.69 28.66 19.81
N ASN A 32 23.76 27.95 20.17
CA ASN A 32 23.92 26.53 19.86
C ASN A 32 22.92 25.66 20.64
N ARG A 33 22.63 25.99 21.89
CA ARG A 33 21.57 25.31 22.67
C ARG A 33 20.20 25.55 22.04
N PHE A 34 19.90 26.76 21.60
CA PHE A 34 18.65 27.08 20.90
C PHE A 34 18.52 26.33 19.56
N MET A 35 19.58 26.29 18.77
CA MET A 35 19.65 25.47 17.55
C MET A 35 19.43 23.98 17.83
N GLY A 36 19.98 23.46 18.94
CA GLY A 36 19.74 22.08 19.39
C GLY A 36 18.26 21.82 19.69
N TRP A 37 17.58 22.74 20.38
CA TRP A 37 16.13 22.63 20.63
C TRP A 37 15.33 22.64 19.33
N ILE A 38 15.67 23.49 18.36
CA ILE A 38 15.03 23.50 17.03
C ILE A 38 15.20 22.16 16.32
N LEU A 39 16.41 21.60 16.32
CA LEU A 39 16.70 20.30 15.70
C LEU A 39 15.87 19.17 16.33
N VAL A 40 15.78 19.15 17.66
CA VAL A 40 14.96 18.16 18.39
C VAL A 40 13.49 18.34 18.06
N SER A 41 12.97 19.57 18.07
CA SER A 41 11.58 19.86 17.68
C SER A 41 11.28 19.46 16.24
N MET A 42 12.20 19.70 15.30
CA MET A 42 12.06 19.22 13.92
C MET A 42 11.99 17.69 13.86
N MET A 43 12.87 16.99 14.59
CA MET A 43 12.85 15.54 14.65
C MET A 43 11.49 15.00 15.12
N PHE A 44 10.93 15.59 16.18
CA PHE A 44 9.59 15.25 16.66
C PHE A 44 8.48 15.58 15.65
N LEU A 45 8.58 16.70 14.94
CA LEU A 45 7.64 17.06 13.87
C LEU A 45 7.61 16.03 12.74
N PHE A 46 8.75 15.41 12.42
CA PHE A 46 8.84 14.40 11.35
C PHE A 46 8.52 12.97 11.81
N ILE A 47 8.46 12.69 13.12
CA ILE A 47 8.12 11.35 13.63
C ILE A 47 6.65 10.99 13.38
N LEU A 48 5.70 11.92 13.53
CA LEU A 48 4.26 11.59 13.34
C LEU A 48 3.84 11.39 11.87
N PRO A 49 4.26 12.21 10.89
CA PRO A 49 3.90 12.04 9.49
C PRO A 49 4.43 10.73 8.89
N THR A 50 5.60 10.27 9.33
CA THR A 50 6.28 9.09 8.77
C THR A 50 5.55 7.79 9.07
N TYR A 51 4.94 7.63 10.25
CA TYR A 51 4.11 6.46 10.56
C TYR A 51 2.90 6.33 9.63
N ASN A 52 2.19 7.43 9.35
CA ASN A 52 1.04 7.42 8.45
C ASN A 52 1.43 7.13 7.00
N LEU A 53 2.58 7.63 6.55
CA LEU A 53 3.09 7.39 5.20
C LEU A 53 3.41 5.91 4.94
N VAL A 54 4.13 5.26 5.87
CA VAL A 54 4.48 3.84 5.72
C VAL A 54 3.24 2.94 5.75
N LYS A 55 2.32 3.20 6.68
CA LYS A 55 1.04 2.47 6.76
C LYS A 55 0.21 2.64 5.48
N SER A 56 0.17 3.85 4.93
CA SER A 56 -0.57 4.13 3.69
C SER A 56 0.04 3.40 2.50
N TYR A 57 1.37 3.37 2.39
CA TYR A 57 2.06 2.68 1.30
C TYR A 57 1.77 1.16 1.29
N VAL A 58 1.90 0.51 2.44
CA VAL A 58 1.59 -0.93 2.58
C VAL A 58 0.11 -1.23 2.36
N GLY A 59 -0.77 -0.31 2.77
CA GLY A 59 -2.21 -0.41 2.50
C GLY A 59 -2.53 -0.34 1.01
N PHE A 60 -1.83 0.52 0.27
CA PHE A 60 -2.09 0.79 -1.14
C PHE A 60 -1.79 -0.42 -2.04
N GLU A 61 -0.69 -1.13 -1.78
CA GLU A 61 -0.33 -2.32 -2.55
C GLU A 61 -1.39 -3.43 -2.39
N LYS A 62 -1.79 -3.72 -1.15
CA LYS A 62 -2.85 -4.70 -0.85
C LYS A 62 -4.20 -4.31 -1.46
N GLN A 63 -4.54 -3.02 -1.43
CA GLN A 63 -5.76 -2.53 -2.06
C GLN A 63 -5.73 -2.70 -3.58
N ASN A 64 -4.61 -2.39 -4.24
CA ASN A 64 -4.46 -2.60 -5.68
C ASN A 64 -4.59 -4.08 -6.08
N GLU A 65 -3.94 -4.98 -5.34
CA GLU A 65 -4.09 -6.43 -5.57
C GLU A 65 -5.54 -6.89 -5.41
N GLN A 66 -6.23 -6.42 -4.37
CA GLN A 66 -7.64 -6.71 -4.15
C GLN A 66 -8.50 -6.19 -5.29
N VAL A 67 -8.29 -4.94 -5.76
CA VAL A 67 -9.02 -4.36 -6.88
C VAL A 67 -8.83 -5.20 -8.15
N VAL A 68 -7.59 -5.59 -8.46
CA VAL A 68 -7.30 -6.44 -9.64
C VAL A 68 -7.98 -7.81 -9.51
N LYS A 69 -7.96 -8.41 -8.31
CA LYS A 69 -8.63 -9.68 -8.06
C LYS A 69 -10.14 -9.57 -8.21
N LEU A 70 -10.76 -8.56 -7.58
CA LEU A 70 -12.20 -8.31 -7.67
C LEU A 70 -12.63 -8.02 -9.10
N GLN A 71 -11.84 -7.29 -9.88
CA GLN A 71 -12.13 -7.03 -11.30
C GLN A 71 -12.15 -8.33 -12.10
N LYS A 72 -11.16 -9.22 -11.89
CA LYS A 72 -11.12 -10.53 -12.56
C LYS A 72 -12.31 -11.41 -12.17
N GLU A 73 -12.65 -11.45 -10.88
CA GLU A 73 -13.82 -12.18 -10.38
C GLU A 73 -15.10 -11.63 -10.98
N TYR A 74 -15.27 -10.31 -11.01
CA TYR A 74 -16.41 -9.64 -11.63
C TYR A 74 -16.54 -9.99 -13.11
N ASP A 75 -15.46 -9.92 -13.88
CA ASP A 75 -15.48 -10.22 -15.32
C ASP A 75 -15.85 -11.68 -15.58
N SER A 76 -15.35 -12.61 -14.75
CA SER A 76 -15.68 -14.03 -14.83
C SER A 76 -17.16 -14.29 -14.49
N LEU A 77 -17.67 -13.66 -13.43
CA LEU A 77 -19.05 -13.79 -12.98
C LEU A 77 -20.02 -13.14 -13.98
N ASN A 78 -19.62 -12.03 -14.59
CA ASN A 78 -20.41 -11.36 -15.62
C ASN A 78 -20.54 -12.25 -16.87
N LYS A 79 -19.48 -12.96 -17.26
CA LYS A 79 -19.51 -13.93 -18.37
C LYS A 79 -20.45 -15.09 -18.05
N SER A 80 -20.33 -15.72 -16.87
CA SER A 80 -21.21 -16.83 -16.48
C SER A 80 -22.67 -16.37 -16.38
N THR A 81 -22.92 -15.22 -15.73
CA THR A 81 -24.27 -14.64 -15.61
C THR A 81 -24.89 -14.36 -16.98
N LYS A 82 -24.11 -13.87 -17.96
CA LYS A 82 -24.61 -13.66 -19.32
C LYS A 82 -24.96 -14.99 -20.00
N ALA A 83 -24.10 -15.99 -19.88
CA ALA A 83 -24.34 -17.33 -20.44
C ALA A 83 -25.59 -17.98 -19.81
N GLU A 84 -25.75 -17.90 -18.49
CA GLU A 84 -26.93 -18.40 -17.78
C GLU A 84 -28.21 -17.66 -18.18
N LYS A 85 -28.15 -16.32 -18.31
CA LYS A 85 -29.29 -15.53 -18.80
C LYS A 85 -29.67 -15.91 -20.23
N GLU A 86 -28.69 -16.16 -21.09
CA GLU A 86 -28.94 -16.61 -22.46
C GLU A 86 -29.54 -18.02 -22.49
N LEU A 87 -29.02 -18.94 -21.67
CA LEU A 87 -29.57 -20.27 -21.51
C LEU A 87 -31.02 -20.22 -21.01
N ALA A 88 -31.31 -19.41 -19.99
CA ALA A 88 -32.65 -19.21 -19.47
C ALA A 88 -33.61 -18.66 -20.54
N LYS A 89 -33.15 -17.78 -21.43
CA LYS A 89 -33.94 -17.32 -22.58
C LYS A 89 -34.20 -18.46 -23.57
N ARG A 90 -33.18 -19.26 -23.90
CA ARG A 90 -33.31 -20.39 -24.83
C ARG A 90 -34.20 -21.51 -24.29
N LEU A 91 -34.19 -21.73 -22.97
CA LEU A 91 -35.07 -22.70 -22.30
C LEU A 91 -36.57 -22.35 -22.39
N LYS A 92 -36.94 -21.13 -22.80
CA LYS A 92 -38.33 -20.79 -23.12
C LYS A 92 -38.79 -21.38 -24.46
N ASN A 93 -37.87 -21.84 -25.31
CA ASN A 93 -38.18 -22.45 -26.60
C ASN A 93 -38.26 -23.98 -26.45
N GLU A 94 -39.43 -24.54 -26.78
CA GLU A 94 -39.71 -25.99 -26.64
C GLU A 94 -38.78 -26.87 -27.50
N GLU A 95 -38.44 -26.43 -28.72
CA GLU A 95 -37.54 -27.16 -29.62
C GLU A 95 -36.13 -27.24 -29.04
N PHE A 96 -35.64 -26.11 -28.48
CA PHE A 96 -34.36 -26.07 -27.79
C PHE A 96 -34.37 -26.98 -26.56
N VAL A 97 -35.44 -26.99 -25.76
CA VAL A 97 -35.56 -27.86 -24.58
C VAL A 97 -35.51 -29.34 -24.96
N LYS A 98 -36.22 -29.75 -26.02
CA LYS A 98 -36.17 -31.14 -26.52
C LYS A 98 -34.75 -31.52 -26.94
N LYS A 99 -34.06 -30.68 -27.73
CA LYS A 99 -32.67 -30.91 -28.15
C LYS A 99 -31.72 -30.96 -26.96
N TYR A 100 -31.87 -30.05 -26.00
CA TYR A 100 -31.08 -30.00 -24.78
C TYR A 100 -31.29 -31.25 -23.92
N ALA A 101 -32.52 -31.73 -23.76
CA ALA A 101 -32.82 -32.95 -23.01
C ALA A 101 -32.21 -34.20 -23.68
N ARG A 102 -32.28 -34.31 -25.01
CA ARG A 102 -31.61 -35.37 -25.77
C ARG A 102 -30.09 -35.35 -25.57
N ALA A 103 -29.48 -34.17 -25.62
CA ALA A 103 -28.03 -34.00 -25.47
C ALA A 103 -27.53 -34.19 -24.03
N LYS A 104 -28.28 -33.73 -23.01
CA LYS A 104 -27.85 -33.76 -21.60
C LYS A 104 -28.20 -35.04 -20.88
N TYR A 105 -29.41 -35.55 -21.12
CA TYR A 105 -29.96 -36.69 -20.41
C TYR A 105 -30.06 -37.94 -21.26
N TYR A 106 -29.51 -37.91 -22.48
CA TYR A 106 -29.59 -39.03 -23.42
C TYR A 106 -31.03 -39.52 -23.63
N LEU A 107 -31.97 -38.57 -23.69
CA LEU A 107 -33.38 -38.89 -23.90
C LEU A 107 -33.57 -39.40 -25.33
N SER A 108 -34.00 -40.65 -25.49
CA SER A 108 -34.32 -41.28 -26.77
C SER A 108 -35.77 -41.75 -26.79
N ARG A 109 -36.31 -41.93 -27.99
CA ARG A 109 -37.53 -42.71 -28.24
C ARG A 109 -37.16 -44.16 -28.52
N GLU A 110 -38.15 -45.04 -28.39
CA GLU A 110 -38.00 -46.46 -28.70
C GLU A 110 -37.46 -46.64 -30.13
N GLY A 111 -36.38 -47.44 -30.25
CA GLY A 111 -35.68 -47.67 -31.51
C GLY A 111 -34.63 -46.62 -31.91
N GLU A 112 -34.43 -45.52 -31.16
CA GLU A 112 -33.37 -44.54 -31.40
C GLU A 112 -32.04 -44.97 -30.75
N VAL A 113 -30.92 -44.83 -31.49
CA VAL A 113 -29.54 -45.03 -30.96
C VAL A 113 -28.89 -43.66 -30.74
N ILE A 114 -28.35 -43.42 -29.54
CA ILE A 114 -27.71 -42.14 -29.19
C ILE A 114 -26.19 -42.25 -29.21
N TYR A 115 -25.55 -41.30 -29.89
CA TYR A 115 -24.11 -41.13 -29.89
C TYR A 115 -23.74 -39.86 -29.09
N PRO A 116 -23.02 -39.97 -27.96
CA PRO A 116 -22.59 -38.81 -27.20
C PRO A 116 -21.57 -37.99 -27.98
N VAL A 117 -21.81 -36.68 -28.11
CA VAL A 117 -20.86 -35.75 -28.72
C VAL A 117 -20.19 -34.92 -27.63
N PRO A 118 -18.87 -35.05 -27.42
CA PRO A 118 -18.17 -34.29 -26.41
C PRO A 118 -18.22 -32.78 -26.72
N GLY A 119 -18.51 -31.96 -25.70
CA GLY A 119 -18.53 -30.49 -25.82
C GLY A 119 -19.80 -29.90 -26.45
N LEU A 120 -20.84 -30.70 -26.70
CA LEU A 120 -22.09 -30.24 -27.32
C LEU A 120 -22.90 -29.27 -26.43
N LEU A 121 -22.76 -29.38 -25.11
CA LEU A 121 -23.45 -28.55 -24.15
C LEU A 121 -22.54 -27.44 -23.61
N PRO A 122 -23.06 -26.22 -23.40
CA PRO A 122 -22.34 -25.21 -22.67
C PRO A 122 -21.99 -25.75 -21.27
N LYS A 123 -20.73 -25.58 -20.88
CA LYS A 123 -20.23 -25.94 -19.54
C LYS A 123 -20.82 -25.04 -18.47
#